data_AF-A0A381RKH7-F1
#
_entry.id   AF-A0A381RKH7-F1
#
_cell.length_a   1.000
_cell.length_b   1.000
_cell.length_c   1.000
_cell.angle_alpha   90.00
_cell.angle_beta   90.00
_cell.angle_gamma   90.00
#
_symmetry.space_group_name_H-M   'P 1'
#
loop_
_entity.id
_entity.type
_entity.pdbx_description
1 polymer ?
#
loop_
_entity_poly.entity_id
_entity_poly.type
_entity_poly.pdbx_seq_one_letter_code
_entity_poly.pdbx_strand_id
1 'polypeptide(L)'
;VQTFGFRWKGQIKNGSGGIDIRYVGLDDIELRPDKPTAKPLGHYAAYGASAKGTYSWTKGSFQLGIGLKLLNFQIYQEKSNGTALDLGLGWQPVNKIQLNISALNLGKMGKMISDSPQLPRQYIGSIIYDQSKYKYFGAVESNSYVKNPIYYVGGNGRFKNLLFGSTIMISKGV
;
A
#
# COMPACT_ATOMS: atom_id res chain seq x y z
N VAL A 1 -11.55 11.67 12.72
CA VAL A 1 -10.63 10.61 12.20
C VAL A 1 -9.43 10.48 13.10
N GLN A 2 -9.24 9.29 13.68
CA GLN A 2 -8.10 8.93 14.52
C GLN A 2 -7.28 7.83 13.84
N THR A 3 -5.96 7.92 13.88
CA THR A 3 -5.08 6.93 13.24
C THR A 3 -3.96 6.50 14.17
N PHE A 4 -3.70 5.21 14.23
CA PHE A 4 -2.52 4.65 14.89
C PHE A 4 -1.77 3.75 13.91
N GLY A 5 -0.44 3.80 13.95
CA GLY A 5 0.42 3.03 13.07
C GLY A 5 1.70 2.63 13.76
N PHE A 6 2.06 1.36 13.65
CA PHE A 6 3.35 0.82 14.05
C PHE A 6 3.98 0.11 12.86
N ARG A 7 5.23 0.46 12.53
CA ARG A 7 5.99 -0.23 11.50
C ARG A 7 7.38 -0.53 12.01
N TRP A 8 7.76 -1.79 11.90
CA TRP A 8 9.11 -2.26 12.16
C TRP A 8 9.66 -2.97 10.92
N LYS A 9 10.95 -2.77 10.64
CA LYS A 9 11.70 -3.48 9.61
C LYS A 9 13.10 -3.78 10.15
N GLY A 10 13.59 -4.99 9.94
CA GLY A 10 14.91 -5.40 10.39
C GLY A 10 15.52 -6.47 9.49
N GLN A 11 16.84 -6.64 9.59
CA GLN A 11 17.52 -7.78 9.00
C GLN A 11 17.23 -9.03 9.85
N ILE A 12 16.83 -10.12 9.20
CA ILE A 12 16.60 -11.42 9.84
C ILE A 12 17.33 -12.45 8.99
N LYS A 13 18.43 -13.00 9.52
CA LYS A 13 19.34 -13.91 8.80
C LYS A 13 19.78 -13.29 7.45
N ASN A 14 19.55 -14.00 6.35
CA ASN A 14 19.96 -13.61 4.99
C ASN A 14 18.87 -12.79 4.26
N GLY A 15 17.93 -12.21 5.01
CA GLY A 15 16.81 -11.46 4.48
C GLY A 15 16.42 -10.30 5.38
N SER A 16 15.34 -9.64 5.01
CA SER A 16 14.74 -8.55 5.78
C SER A 16 13.30 -8.90 6.10
N GLY A 17 12.95 -8.84 7.38
CA GLY A 17 11.57 -8.97 7.85
C GLY A 17 10.97 -7.61 8.16
N GLY A 18 9.64 -7.56 8.25
CA GLY A 18 8.93 -6.39 8.70
C GLY A 18 7.54 -6.72 9.22
N ILE A 19 7.06 -5.87 10.12
CA ILE A 19 5.72 -5.92 10.69
C ILE A 19 5.12 -4.53 10.54
N ASP A 20 3.87 -4.44 10.07
CA ASP A 20 3.12 -3.18 9.94
C ASP A 20 1.72 -3.39 10.53
N ILE A 21 1.39 -2.62 11.56
CA ILE A 21 0.07 -2.60 12.21
C ILE A 21 -0.51 -1.22 11.99
N ARG A 22 -1.74 -1.14 11.50
CA ARG A 22 -2.45 0.13 11.28
C ARG A 22 -3.85 0.04 11.82
N TYR A 23 -4.31 1.13 12.40
CA TYR A 23 -5.67 1.35 12.83
C TYR A 23 -6.14 2.72 12.33
N VAL A 24 -7.37 2.78 11.84
CA VAL A 24 -8.05 4.01 11.46
C VAL A 24 -9.46 3.95 12.04
N GLY A 25 -9.83 4.94 12.81
CA GLY A 25 -11.18 5.15 13.33
C GLY A 25 -11.77 6.43 12.79
N LEU A 26 -13.05 6.38 12.43
CA LEU A 26 -13.89 7.53 12.14
C LEU A 26 -15.08 7.49 13.10
N ASP A 27 -15.24 8.55 13.86
CA ASP A 27 -16.35 8.81 14.76
C ASP A 27 -17.35 9.77 14.11
N ASP A 28 -18.46 9.99 14.81
CA ASP A 28 -19.45 11.01 14.49
C ASP A 28 -20.16 10.84 13.11
N ILE A 29 -20.31 9.60 12.65
CA ILE A 29 -21.03 9.33 11.40
C ILE A 29 -22.54 9.37 11.70
N GLU A 30 -23.27 10.24 11.01
CA GLU A 30 -24.70 10.41 11.20
C GLU A 30 -25.50 9.19 10.71
N LEU A 31 -26.33 8.64 11.59
CA LEU A 31 -27.35 7.67 11.23
C LEU A 31 -28.64 8.43 10.85
N ARG A 32 -29.06 8.33 9.60
CA ARG A 32 -30.28 8.97 9.10
C ARG A 32 -31.25 7.91 8.58
N PRO A 33 -32.57 8.18 8.63
CA PRO A 33 -33.54 7.32 7.95
C PRO A 33 -33.39 7.49 6.42
N ASP A 34 -34.15 6.72 5.66
CA ASP A 34 -34.24 6.77 4.19
C ASP A 34 -34.87 8.07 3.63
N LYS A 35 -35.10 9.06 4.48
CA LYS A 35 -35.58 10.40 4.13
C LYS A 35 -34.68 11.50 4.71
N PRO A 36 -34.48 12.63 4.02
CA PRO A 36 -33.76 13.77 4.59
C PRO A 36 -34.44 14.27 5.87
N THR A 37 -33.68 14.42 6.94
CA THR A 37 -34.16 14.95 8.24
C THR A 37 -33.28 16.09 8.73
N ALA A 38 -33.81 17.03 9.52
CA ALA A 38 -32.98 18.10 10.10
C ALA A 38 -32.03 17.57 11.20
N LYS A 39 -32.47 16.54 11.95
CA LYS A 39 -31.70 15.90 13.01
C LYS A 39 -31.42 14.43 12.66
N PRO A 40 -30.20 13.91 12.89
CA PRO A 40 -29.91 12.50 12.74
C PRO A 40 -30.62 11.67 13.82
N LEU A 41 -30.81 10.37 13.57
CA LEU A 41 -31.32 9.40 14.56
C LEU A 41 -30.30 9.10 15.66
N GLY A 42 -29.02 9.28 15.33
CA GLY A 42 -27.90 9.07 16.24
C GLY A 42 -26.58 9.15 15.49
N HIS A 43 -25.49 8.82 16.18
CA HIS A 43 -24.15 8.81 15.62
C HIS A 43 -23.52 7.42 15.83
N TYR A 44 -22.70 6.99 14.89
CA TYR A 44 -21.94 5.75 14.99
C TYR A 44 -20.49 5.95 14.56
N ALA A 45 -19.68 4.95 14.85
CA ALA A 45 -18.28 4.90 14.45
C ALA A 45 -18.05 3.82 13.39
N ALA A 46 -17.03 4.04 12.57
CA ALA A 46 -16.43 3.05 11.69
C ALA A 46 -14.95 2.91 12.04
N TYR A 47 -14.42 1.69 11.97
CA TYR A 47 -12.99 1.48 12.14
C TYR A 47 -12.46 0.39 11.22
N GLY A 48 -11.18 0.50 10.91
CA GLY A 48 -10.42 -0.48 10.17
C GLY A 48 -9.09 -0.74 10.86
N ALA A 49 -8.74 -2.02 10.99
CA ALA A 49 -7.46 -2.48 11.49
C ALA A 49 -6.78 -3.40 10.48
N SER A 50 -5.46 -3.32 10.40
CA SER A 50 -4.67 -4.24 9.60
C SER A 50 -3.40 -4.64 10.33
N ALA A 51 -3.02 -5.91 10.20
CA ALA A 51 -1.72 -6.41 10.61
C ALA A 51 -1.05 -7.08 9.41
N LYS A 52 0.18 -6.69 9.11
CA LYS A 52 0.95 -7.19 7.97
C LYS A 52 2.30 -7.70 8.43
N GLY A 53 2.64 -8.92 8.03
CA GLY A 53 3.99 -9.45 8.07
C GLY A 53 4.60 -9.42 6.67
N THR A 54 5.87 -9.04 6.55
CA THR A 54 6.62 -9.09 5.31
C THR A 54 7.96 -9.77 5.50
N TYR A 55 8.40 -10.50 4.49
CA TYR A 55 9.74 -11.03 4.43
C TYR A 55 10.27 -10.90 3.00
N SER A 56 11.53 -10.50 2.88
CA SER A 56 12.22 -10.44 1.60
C SER A 56 13.61 -11.03 1.72
N TRP A 57 14.10 -11.67 0.68
CA TRP A 57 15.44 -12.20 0.61
C TRP A 57 16.07 -11.84 -0.74
N THR A 58 17.40 -11.75 -0.74
CA THR A 58 18.17 -11.42 -1.93
C THR A 58 19.13 -12.57 -2.21
N LYS A 59 19.19 -13.02 -3.46
CA LYS A 59 20.11 -14.06 -3.92
C LYS A 59 20.70 -13.64 -5.27
N GLY A 60 21.98 -13.29 -5.28
CA GLY A 60 22.64 -12.73 -6.46
C GLY A 60 21.95 -11.46 -6.92
N SER A 61 21.63 -11.38 -8.21
CA SER A 61 20.92 -10.25 -8.84
C SER A 61 19.41 -10.20 -8.56
N PHE A 62 18.85 -11.17 -7.84
CA PHE A 62 17.41 -11.25 -7.62
C PHE A 62 17.04 -10.94 -6.18
N GLN A 63 15.96 -10.19 -6.00
CA GLN A 63 15.31 -9.92 -4.73
C GLN A 63 13.87 -10.40 -4.81
N LEU A 64 13.44 -11.21 -3.83
CA LEU A 64 12.06 -11.68 -3.73
C LEU A 64 11.46 -11.19 -2.43
N GLY A 65 10.18 -10.83 -2.47
CA GLY A 65 9.43 -10.34 -1.32
C GLY A 65 8.04 -10.94 -1.27
N ILE A 66 7.62 -11.33 -0.08
CA ILE A 66 6.26 -11.78 0.22
C ILE A 66 5.73 -11.00 1.42
N GLY A 67 4.44 -10.67 1.40
CA GLY A 67 3.74 -10.07 2.52
C GLY A 67 2.39 -10.72 2.74
N LEU A 68 2.05 -11.00 3.99
CA LEU A 68 0.74 -11.47 4.39
C LEU A 68 0.06 -10.40 5.23
N LYS A 69 -1.20 -10.12 4.94
CA LYS A 69 -1.98 -9.08 5.60
C LYS A 69 -3.30 -9.66 6.10
N LEU A 70 -3.59 -9.38 7.37
CA LEU A 70 -4.89 -9.58 7.99
C LEU A 70 -5.59 -8.22 8.07
N LEU A 71 -6.86 -8.19 7.70
CA LEU A 71 -7.67 -7.00 7.60
C LEU A 71 -8.96 -7.19 8.41
N ASN A 72 -9.35 -6.16 9.12
CA ASN A 72 -10.63 -6.07 9.81
C ASN A 72 -11.23 -4.70 9.49
N PHE A 73 -12.49 -4.69 9.08
CA PHE A 73 -13.29 -3.49 8.90
C PHE A 73 -14.59 -3.65 9.67
N GLN A 74 -15.03 -2.58 10.31
CA GLN A 74 -16.32 -2.52 10.97
C GLN A 74 -16.95 -1.16 10.75
N ILE A 75 -18.24 -1.15 10.41
CA ILE A 75 -19.06 0.04 10.30
C ILE A 75 -20.39 -0.25 10.99
N TYR A 76 -20.79 0.60 11.93
CA TYR A 76 -21.99 0.37 12.74
C TYR A 76 -21.96 -1.03 13.40
N GLN A 77 -22.94 -1.89 13.12
CA GLN A 77 -23.04 -3.27 13.62
C GLN A 77 -22.37 -4.31 12.71
N GLU A 78 -21.91 -3.91 11.53
CA GLU A 78 -21.44 -4.82 10.49
C GLU A 78 -19.93 -4.92 10.46
N LYS A 79 -19.41 -6.15 10.36
CA LYS A 79 -17.97 -6.42 10.35
C LYS A 79 -17.57 -7.29 9.16
N SER A 80 -16.39 -7.03 8.62
CA SER A 80 -15.77 -7.84 7.58
C SER A 80 -14.30 -8.07 7.89
N ASN A 81 -13.88 -9.33 7.81
CA ASN A 81 -12.50 -9.74 7.95
C ASN A 81 -11.95 -10.20 6.61
N GLY A 82 -10.69 -9.94 6.33
CA GLY A 82 -10.07 -10.34 5.08
C GLY A 82 -8.61 -10.68 5.22
N THR A 83 -8.10 -11.33 4.18
CA THR A 83 -6.68 -11.63 4.06
C THR A 83 -6.19 -11.16 2.70
N ALA A 84 -4.93 -10.74 2.64
CA ALA A 84 -4.29 -10.34 1.40
C ALA A 84 -2.84 -10.78 1.36
N LEU A 85 -2.37 -11.06 0.15
CA LEU A 85 -1.01 -11.40 -0.20
C LEU A 85 -0.39 -10.27 -1.02
N ASP A 86 0.85 -9.94 -0.69
CA ASP A 86 1.70 -9.04 -1.45
C ASP A 86 2.89 -9.84 -2.00
N LEU A 87 3.22 -9.63 -3.27
CA LEU A 87 4.33 -10.27 -3.95
C LEU A 87 5.21 -9.20 -4.59
N GLY A 88 6.52 -9.36 -4.48
CA GLY A 88 7.51 -8.46 -5.09
C GLY A 88 8.68 -9.24 -5.67
N LEU A 89 9.13 -8.81 -6.86
CA LEU A 89 10.33 -9.30 -7.52
C LEU A 89 11.17 -8.08 -7.93
N GLY A 90 12.42 -8.05 -7.48
CA GLY A 90 13.47 -7.16 -7.92
C GLY A 90 14.53 -7.92 -8.72
N TRP A 91 15.03 -7.32 -9.79
CA TRP A 91 16.10 -7.87 -10.60
C TRP A 91 17.11 -6.78 -10.96
N GLN A 92 18.39 -7.06 -10.73
CA GLN A 92 19.51 -6.19 -11.06
C GLN A 92 20.36 -6.83 -12.17
N PRO A 93 19.95 -6.73 -13.45
CA PRO A 93 20.65 -7.37 -14.57
C PRO A 93 22.07 -6.85 -14.76
N VAL A 94 22.30 -5.58 -14.49
CA VAL A 94 23.61 -4.93 -14.58
C VAL A 94 23.82 -4.03 -13.38
N ASN A 95 25.09 -3.81 -13.02
CA ASN A 95 25.44 -2.78 -12.06
C ASN A 95 24.85 -1.44 -12.55
N LYS A 96 24.07 -0.78 -11.69
CA LYS A 96 23.32 0.48 -11.91
C LYS A 96 21.87 0.37 -12.40
N ILE A 97 21.38 -0.77 -12.90
CA ILE A 97 19.96 -0.90 -13.30
C ILE A 97 19.24 -1.86 -12.37
N GLN A 98 18.16 -1.42 -11.76
CA GLN A 98 17.26 -2.24 -10.97
C GLN A 98 15.85 -2.18 -11.56
N LEU A 99 15.29 -3.35 -11.86
CA LEU A 99 13.90 -3.54 -12.27
C LEU A 99 13.13 -4.09 -11.09
N ASN A 100 11.93 -3.57 -10.82
CA ASN A 100 11.05 -4.12 -9.80
C ASN A 100 9.63 -4.29 -10.35
N ILE A 101 9.02 -5.41 -10.04
CA ILE A 101 7.59 -5.64 -10.24
C ILE A 101 6.97 -6.06 -8.91
N SER A 102 5.74 -5.62 -8.65
CA SER A 102 5.02 -5.96 -7.44
C SER A 102 3.53 -6.06 -7.69
N ALA A 103 2.89 -6.99 -7.01
CA ALA A 103 1.45 -7.17 -6.98
C ALA A 103 1.00 -7.16 -5.52
N LEU A 104 0.19 -6.18 -5.13
CA LEU A 104 -0.19 -5.91 -3.76
C LEU A 104 -1.70 -6.13 -3.57
N ASN A 105 -2.06 -6.45 -2.33
CA ASN A 105 -3.43 -6.67 -1.86
C ASN A 105 -4.18 -7.77 -2.64
N LEU A 106 -3.47 -8.82 -3.05
CA LEU A 106 -4.07 -10.00 -3.70
C LEU A 106 -4.81 -10.83 -2.66
N GLY A 107 -6.12 -10.69 -2.60
CA GLY A 107 -6.92 -11.39 -1.60
C GLY A 107 -8.39 -11.00 -1.67
N LYS A 108 -9.11 -11.31 -0.60
CA LYS A 108 -10.55 -11.07 -0.51
C LYS A 108 -10.93 -10.66 0.91
N MET A 109 -11.98 -9.85 1.01
CA MET A 109 -12.70 -9.62 2.25
C MET A 109 -13.88 -10.59 2.35
N GLY A 110 -14.25 -10.94 3.58
CA GLY A 110 -15.52 -11.57 3.90
C GLY A 110 -16.69 -10.63 3.59
N LYS A 111 -17.89 -11.18 3.57
CA LYS A 111 -19.10 -10.38 3.41
C LYS A 111 -19.25 -9.43 4.62
N MET A 112 -19.73 -8.22 4.36
CA MET A 112 -20.11 -7.29 5.42
C MET A 112 -21.59 -7.45 5.73
N ILE A 113 -22.46 -7.29 4.73
CA ILE A 113 -23.90 -7.59 4.80
C ILE A 113 -24.21 -8.68 3.77
N SER A 114 -24.42 -8.29 2.51
CA SER A 114 -24.56 -9.18 1.35
C SER A 114 -23.28 -9.27 0.52
N ASP A 115 -22.57 -8.14 0.43
CA ASP A 115 -21.41 -7.96 -0.43
C ASP A 115 -20.09 -7.89 0.35
N SER A 116 -19.01 -8.33 -0.32
CA SER A 116 -17.65 -8.26 0.20
C SER A 116 -16.99 -6.96 -0.25
N PRO A 117 -16.46 -6.13 0.68
CA PRO A 117 -15.64 -4.99 0.30
C PRO A 117 -14.45 -5.43 -0.58
N GLN A 118 -14.24 -4.76 -1.72
CA GLN A 118 -13.13 -5.10 -2.60
C GLN A 118 -11.82 -4.53 -2.08
N LEU A 119 -10.74 -5.32 -2.12
CA LEU A 119 -9.40 -4.84 -1.78
C LEU A 119 -8.82 -3.98 -2.92
N PRO A 120 -8.04 -2.92 -2.59
CA PRO A 120 -7.29 -2.12 -3.57
C PRO A 120 -6.16 -2.92 -4.20
N ARG A 121 -6.49 -3.80 -5.16
CA ARG A 121 -5.47 -4.57 -5.89
C ARG A 121 -4.61 -3.60 -6.69
N GLN A 122 -3.30 -3.72 -6.52
CA GLN A 122 -2.34 -2.79 -7.10
C GLN A 122 -1.21 -3.56 -7.75
N TYR A 123 -0.85 -3.18 -8.97
CA TYR A 123 0.28 -3.73 -9.72
C TYR A 123 1.23 -2.59 -10.05
N ILE A 124 2.50 -2.71 -9.69
CA ILE A 124 3.49 -1.67 -9.90
C ILE A 124 4.70 -2.28 -10.60
N GLY A 125 5.13 -1.66 -11.70
CA GLY A 125 6.40 -1.91 -12.35
C GLY A 125 7.29 -0.67 -12.24
N SER A 126 8.57 -0.84 -11.97
CA SER A 126 9.52 0.27 -11.91
C SER A 126 10.90 -0.11 -12.45
N ILE A 127 11.59 0.90 -12.96
CA ILE A 127 12.99 0.86 -13.33
C ILE A 127 13.71 1.96 -12.56
N ILE A 128 14.85 1.62 -11.98
CA ILE A 128 15.73 2.53 -11.25
C ILE A 128 17.10 2.47 -11.90
N TYR A 129 17.66 3.65 -12.19
CA TYR A 129 19.02 3.84 -12.66
C TYR A 129 19.84 4.54 -11.58
N ASP A 130 20.82 3.83 -11.02
CA ASP A 130 21.65 4.27 -9.90
C ASP A 130 23.06 4.67 -10.39
N GLN A 131 23.36 5.96 -10.35
CA GLN A 131 24.69 6.51 -10.54
C GLN A 131 25.22 7.01 -9.18
N SER A 132 26.53 6.96 -8.95
CA SER A 132 27.13 7.20 -7.62
C SER A 132 26.67 8.49 -6.91
N LYS A 133 26.25 9.52 -7.65
CA LYS A 133 25.73 10.79 -7.10
C LYS A 133 24.25 11.05 -7.40
N TYR A 134 23.62 10.29 -8.29
CA TYR A 134 22.27 10.55 -8.79
C TYR A 134 21.50 9.25 -9.01
N LYS A 135 20.24 9.19 -8.62
CA LYS A 135 19.34 8.08 -8.96
C LYS A 135 18.15 8.61 -9.72
N TYR A 136 17.80 7.94 -10.81
CA TYR A 136 16.59 8.21 -11.58
C TYR A 136 15.67 7.01 -11.49
N PHE A 137 14.36 7.25 -11.49
CA PHE A 137 13.39 6.17 -11.55
C PHE A 137 12.21 6.53 -12.43
N GLY A 138 11.66 5.50 -13.07
CA GLY A 138 10.37 5.52 -13.74
C GLY A 138 9.52 4.38 -13.22
N ALA A 139 8.23 4.61 -12.99
CA ALA A 139 7.31 3.56 -12.58
C ALA A 139 5.93 3.74 -13.24
N VAL A 140 5.24 2.62 -13.38
CA VAL A 140 3.85 2.54 -13.80
C VAL A 140 3.07 1.73 -12.78
N GLU A 141 1.91 2.23 -12.41
CA GLU A 141 1.00 1.61 -11.47
C GLU A 141 -0.37 1.42 -12.12
N SER A 142 -0.96 0.25 -11.90
CA SER A 142 -2.38 -0.01 -12.13
C SER A 142 -3.04 -0.35 -10.80
N ASN A 143 -4.21 0.23 -10.54
CA ASN A 143 -4.95 0.08 -9.29
C ASN A 143 -6.42 -0.24 -9.59
N SER A 144 -7.05 -1.11 -8.79
CA SER A 144 -8.46 -1.45 -8.98
C SER A 144 -9.45 -0.29 -8.80
N TYR A 145 -9.06 0.79 -8.11
CA TYR A 145 -9.91 1.97 -7.91
C TYR A 145 -9.69 3.08 -8.93
N VAL A 146 -8.55 3.10 -9.63
CA VAL A 146 -8.24 4.12 -10.64
C VAL A 146 -8.25 3.46 -12.01
N LYS A 147 -9.18 3.88 -12.87
CA LYS A 147 -9.39 3.26 -14.19
C LYS A 147 -8.15 3.35 -15.09
N ASN A 148 -7.41 4.45 -15.00
CA ASN A 148 -6.23 4.69 -15.85
C ASN A 148 -4.94 4.44 -15.06
N PRO A 149 -3.89 3.92 -15.72
CA PRO A 149 -2.58 3.77 -15.11
C PRO A 149 -2.02 5.11 -14.60
N ILE A 150 -1.30 5.04 -13.48
CA ILE A 150 -0.56 6.16 -12.90
C ILE A 150 0.90 6.00 -13.26
N TYR A 151 1.50 7.05 -13.79
CA TYR A 151 2.91 7.09 -14.16
C TYR A 151 3.68 7.94 -13.16
N TYR A 152 4.87 7.47 -12.79
CA TYR A 152 5.78 8.19 -11.91
C TYR A 152 7.12 8.34 -12.61
N VAL A 153 7.67 9.54 -12.59
CA VAL A 153 9.04 9.81 -13.03
C VAL A 153 9.70 10.71 -12.00
N GLY A 154 10.91 10.38 -11.59
CA GLY A 154 11.61 11.19 -10.63
C GLY A 154 13.09 10.87 -10.53
N GLY A 155 13.75 11.61 -9.67
CA GLY A 155 15.15 11.38 -9.37
C GLY A 155 15.58 12.08 -8.11
N ASN A 156 16.70 11.63 -7.56
CA ASN A 156 17.36 12.25 -6.44
C ASN A 156 18.86 12.40 -6.70
N GLY A 157 19.47 13.37 -6.05
CA GLY A 157 20.88 13.65 -6.09
C GLY A 157 21.44 13.83 -4.69
N ARG A 158 22.73 13.52 -4.54
CA ARG A 158 23.48 13.75 -3.31
C ARG A 158 24.62 14.72 -3.57
N PHE A 159 24.65 15.80 -2.80
CA PHE A 159 25.76 16.73 -2.77
C PHE A 159 26.26 16.90 -1.33
N LYS A 160 27.46 16.38 -1.03
CA LYS A 160 27.99 16.28 0.34
C LYS A 160 26.98 15.56 1.27
N ASN A 161 26.44 16.29 2.24
CA ASN A 161 25.45 15.80 3.21
C ASN A 161 24.01 16.17 2.83
N LEU A 162 23.81 16.85 1.70
CA LEU A 162 22.50 17.23 1.20
C LEU A 162 21.95 16.16 0.25
N LEU A 163 20.70 15.75 0.46
CA LEU A 163 19.91 14.93 -0.44
C LEU A 163 18.77 15.78 -0.99
N PHE A 164 18.62 15.80 -2.30
CA PHE A 164 17.53 16.51 -2.98
C PHE A 164 16.91 15.60 -4.02
N GLY A 165 15.64 15.83 -4.35
CA GLY A 165 14.97 15.03 -5.37
C GLY A 165 13.57 15.55 -5.68
N SER A 166 13.06 15.12 -6.82
CA SER A 166 11.73 15.48 -7.31
C SER A 166 11.06 14.27 -7.93
N THR A 167 9.75 14.17 -7.74
CA THR A 167 8.91 13.14 -8.36
C THR A 167 7.70 13.80 -8.98
N ILE A 168 7.40 13.44 -10.23
CA ILE A 168 6.19 13.84 -10.94
C ILE A 168 5.29 12.62 -11.04
N MET A 169 4.02 12.79 -10.67
CA MET A 169 2.95 11.81 -10.82
C MET A 169 2.02 12.28 -11.94
N ILE A 170 1.72 11.40 -12.89
CA ILE A 170 0.84 11.68 -14.02
C ILE A 170 -0.26 10.63 -14.05
N SER A 171 -1.52 11.06 -14.00
CA SER A 171 -2.68 10.19 -14.15
C SER A 171 -3.71 10.88 -15.04
N LYS A 172 -4.36 10.12 -15.94
CA LYS A 172 -5.52 10.63 -16.68
C LYS A 172 -6.77 10.41 -15.83
N GLY A 173 -7.37 11.48 -15.31
CA GLY A 173 -8.67 11.41 -14.62
C GLY A 173 -8.62 11.37 -13.10
N VAL A 174 -7.79 12.22 -12.49
CA VAL A 174 -8.06 12.75 -11.13
C VAL A 174 -8.83 14.05 -11.30
#